data_AF-A0A7S2H010-F1
#
_entry.id   AF-A0A7S2H010-F1
#
_cell.length_a   1.000
_cell.length_b   1.000
_cell.length_c   1.000
_cell.angle_alpha   90.00
_cell.angle_beta   90.00
_cell.angle_gamma   90.00
#
_symmetry.space_group_name_H-M   'P 1'
#
loop_
_entity.id
_entity.type
_entity.pdbx_description
1 polymer ?
#
loop_
_entity_poly.entity_id
_entity_poly.type
_entity_poly.pdbx_seq_one_letter_code
_entity_poly.pdbx_strand_id
1 'polypeptide(L)'
;TSLTSLSSSSTTATETSDNPRKVGLAFQLDNGTRKSHSVAQNSSFVTGFFKGLSNRESYSKLLTSLYFVYVAMEESFANTNEDMVKTMDDEELRRVDALCQDMDYF
;
A
#
# COMPACT_ATOMS: atom_id res chain seq x y z
N THR A 1 34.22 35.70 16.31
CA THR A 1 32.85 36.07 16.69
C THR A 1 31.92 35.03 16.09
N SER A 2 31.23 34.32 16.98
CA SER A 2 30.35 33.16 16.89
C SER A 2 29.94 32.56 15.53
N LEU A 3 30.14 31.23 15.47
CA LEU A 3 29.40 30.23 14.71
C LEU A 3 27.92 30.21 15.14
N THR A 4 27.00 30.08 14.19
CA THR A 4 25.65 29.55 14.49
C THR A 4 25.23 28.59 13.39
N SER A 5 25.25 27.31 13.75
CA SER A 5 24.68 26.18 13.01
C SER A 5 23.16 26.33 12.89
N LEU A 6 22.61 26.23 11.68
CA LEU A 6 21.18 26.06 11.51
C LEU A 6 20.82 24.60 11.80
N SER A 7 20.13 24.46 12.93
CA SER A 7 19.52 23.28 13.49
C SER A 7 18.87 22.39 12.43
N SER A 8 19.37 21.16 12.31
CA SER A 8 18.58 20.03 11.86
C SER A 8 17.38 19.93 12.79
N SER A 9 16.17 20.16 12.27
CA SER A 9 14.94 19.85 12.99
C SER A 9 14.83 18.33 13.05
N SER A 10 15.51 17.74 14.03
CA SER A 10 15.19 16.42 14.54
C SER A 10 13.75 16.50 15.06
N THR A 11 12.80 16.06 14.23
CA THR A 11 11.51 15.60 14.74
C THR A 11 11.83 14.44 15.66
N THR A 12 11.92 14.74 16.95
CA THR A 12 12.01 13.76 18.01
C THR A 12 10.75 12.91 17.91
N ALA A 13 10.85 11.77 17.21
CA ALA A 13 9.87 10.71 17.34
C ALA A 13 9.95 10.30 18.81
N THR A 14 8.95 10.72 19.59
CA THR A 14 8.72 10.15 20.91
C THR A 14 8.60 8.65 20.72
N GLU A 15 9.61 7.90 21.17
CA GLU A 15 9.54 6.45 21.35
C GLU A 15 8.48 6.15 22.42
N THR A 16 7.21 6.25 22.06
CA THR A 16 6.14 5.62 22.82
C THR A 16 6.21 4.13 22.52
N SER A 17 6.55 3.30 23.52
CA SER A 17 6.56 1.84 23.44
C SER A 17 5.16 1.21 23.22
N ASP A 18 4.18 2.02 22.82
CA ASP A 18 2.82 1.60 22.58
C ASP A 18 2.68 1.08 21.16
N ASN A 19 2.01 -0.07 21.04
CA ASN A 19 1.79 -0.72 19.76
C ASN A 19 1.10 0.27 18.78
N PRO A 20 1.66 0.53 17.58
CA PRO A 20 1.11 1.50 16.63
C PRO A 20 -0.29 1.12 16.13
N ARG A 21 -0.73 -0.13 16.32
CA ARG A 21 -2.10 -0.56 16.06
C ARG A 21 -3.11 -0.15 17.13
N LYS A 22 -2.69 0.45 18.24
CA LYS A 22 -3.57 0.88 19.34
C LYS A 22 -3.75 2.39 19.41
N VAL A 23 -2.84 3.17 18.82
CA VAL A 23 -2.82 4.64 18.88
C VAL A 23 -2.32 5.22 17.54
N GLY A 24 -2.56 6.52 17.30
CA GLY A 24 -2.02 7.23 16.13
C GLY A 24 -2.71 6.90 14.79
N LEU A 25 -2.05 7.27 13.69
CA LEU A 25 -2.62 7.19 12.33
C LEU A 25 -2.91 5.74 11.90
N ALA A 26 -2.04 4.79 12.23
CA ALA A 26 -2.24 3.39 11.89
C ALA A 26 -3.53 2.82 12.54
N PHE A 27 -3.79 3.13 13.81
CA PHE A 27 -5.06 2.78 14.47
C PHE A 27 -6.27 3.47 13.80
N GLN A 28 -6.13 4.75 13.42
CA GLN A 28 -7.22 5.47 12.76
C GLN A 28 -7.56 4.89 11.39
N LEU A 29 -6.57 4.52 10.58
CA LEU A 29 -6.77 3.87 9.30
C LEU A 29 -7.44 2.49 9.46
N ASP A 30 -6.91 1.64 10.36
CA ASP A 30 -7.45 0.29 10.61
C ASP A 30 -8.93 0.32 11.00
N ASN A 31 -9.30 1.23 11.91
CA ASN A 31 -10.69 1.38 12.33
C ASN A 31 -11.56 2.11 11.29
N GLY A 32 -11.03 3.18 10.69
CA GLY A 32 -11.74 4.00 9.71
C GLY A 32 -12.12 3.22 8.46
N THR A 33 -11.30 2.26 8.04
CA THR A 33 -11.57 1.42 6.86
C THR A 33 -12.25 0.09 7.19
N ARG A 34 -12.58 -0.19 8.45
CA ARG A 34 -13.12 -1.50 8.87
C ARG A 34 -14.39 -1.89 8.12
N LYS A 35 -15.29 -0.93 7.92
CA LYS A 35 -16.57 -1.17 7.20
C LYS A 35 -16.32 -1.42 5.71
N SER A 36 -15.54 -0.58 5.03
CA SER A 36 -15.23 -0.75 3.61
C SER A 36 -14.44 -2.03 3.36
N HIS A 37 -13.50 -2.38 4.24
CA HIS A 37 -12.78 -3.65 4.20
C HIS A 37 -13.74 -4.84 4.26
N SER A 38 -14.68 -4.84 5.22
CA SER A 38 -15.69 -5.90 5.32
C SER A 38 -16.54 -6.03 4.04
N VAL A 39 -16.97 -4.91 3.45
CA VAL A 39 -17.75 -4.93 2.20
C VAL A 39 -16.92 -5.48 1.03
N ALA A 40 -15.66 -5.06 0.89
CA ALA A 40 -14.77 -5.54 -0.18
C ALA A 40 -14.49 -7.05 -0.05
N GLN A 41 -14.17 -7.51 1.16
CA GLN A 41 -13.89 -8.91 1.45
C GLN A 41 -15.11 -9.82 1.20
N ASN A 42 -16.31 -9.35 1.55
CA ASN A 42 -17.56 -10.10 1.36
C ASN A 42 -18.23 -9.85 -0.01
N SER A 43 -17.53 -9.21 -0.94
CA SER A 43 -18.03 -9.09 -2.31
C SER A 43 -18.24 -10.47 -2.94
N SER A 44 -19.19 -10.59 -3.86
CA SER A 44 -19.52 -11.84 -4.54
C SER A 44 -18.30 -12.43 -5.26
N PHE A 45 -17.49 -11.56 -5.87
CA PHE A 45 -16.25 -11.94 -6.53
C PHE A 45 -15.23 -12.55 -5.56
N VAL A 46 -14.86 -11.84 -4.49
CA VAL A 46 -13.85 -12.31 -3.52
C VAL A 46 -14.33 -13.56 -2.78
N THR A 47 -15.61 -13.61 -2.41
CA THR A 47 -16.21 -14.78 -1.77
C THR A 47 -16.22 -15.99 -2.70
N GLY A 48 -16.55 -15.80 -3.99
CA GLY A 48 -16.50 -16.85 -5.00
C GLY A 48 -15.08 -17.35 -5.24
N PHE A 49 -14.10 -16.45 -5.24
CA PHE A 49 -12.68 -16.76 -5.36
C PHE A 49 -12.21 -17.72 -4.25
N PHE A 50 -12.48 -17.40 -2.97
CA PHE A 50 -12.10 -18.27 -1.85
C PHE A 50 -12.84 -19.61 -1.82
N LYS A 51 -14.04 -19.68 -2.42
CA LYS A 51 -14.80 -20.93 -2.57
C LYS A 51 -14.31 -21.80 -3.74
N GLY A 52 -13.25 -21.38 -4.45
CA GLY A 52 -12.72 -22.11 -5.59
C GLY A 52 -13.61 -22.05 -6.85
N LEU A 53 -14.50 -21.05 -6.93
CA LEU A 53 -15.39 -20.86 -8.08
C LEU A 53 -14.73 -20.03 -9.20
N SER A 54 -13.49 -19.57 -9.00
CA SER A 54 -12.73 -18.86 -10.02
C SER A 54 -12.13 -19.82 -11.04
N ASN A 55 -12.07 -19.37 -12.29
CA ASN A 55 -11.43 -20.07 -13.39
C ASN A 55 -10.21 -19.27 -13.89
N ARG A 56 -9.37 -19.90 -14.72
CA ARG A 56 -8.13 -19.31 -15.24
C ARG A 56 -8.36 -17.93 -15.88
N GLU A 57 -9.39 -17.80 -16.71
CA GLU A 57 -9.73 -16.53 -17.40
C GLU A 57 -10.14 -15.43 -16.42
N SER A 58 -10.96 -15.76 -15.41
CA SER A 58 -11.38 -14.79 -14.39
C SER A 58 -10.21 -14.32 -13.52
N TYR A 59 -9.24 -15.20 -13.26
CA TYR A 59 -8.05 -14.87 -12.49
C TYR A 59 -7.06 -14.03 -13.29
N SER A 60 -6.83 -14.35 -14.57
CA SER A 60 -5.98 -13.51 -15.42
C SER A 60 -6.53 -12.09 -15.54
N LYS A 61 -7.86 -11.93 -15.70
CA LYS A 61 -8.51 -10.60 -15.68
C LYS A 61 -8.31 -9.83 -14.38
N LEU A 62 -8.31 -10.53 -13.23
CA LEU A 62 -8.00 -9.91 -11.93
C LEU A 62 -6.57 -9.40 -11.91
N LEU A 63 -5.60 -10.23 -12.32
CA LEU A 63 -4.19 -9.85 -12.37
C LEU A 63 -3.94 -8.68 -13.33
N THR A 64 -4.53 -8.71 -14.53
CA THR A 64 -4.48 -7.57 -15.47
C THR A 64 -5.04 -6.30 -14.87
N SER A 65 -6.14 -6.39 -14.11
CA SER A 65 -6.71 -5.21 -13.43
C SER A 65 -5.77 -4.69 -12.34
N LEU A 66 -5.16 -5.58 -11.56
CA LEU A 66 -4.17 -5.21 -10.55
C LEU A 66 -2.96 -4.55 -11.19
N TYR A 67 -2.45 -5.08 -12.30
CA TYR A 67 -1.33 -4.51 -13.03
C TYR A 67 -1.54 -3.01 -13.32
N PHE A 68 -2.66 -2.63 -13.93
CA PHE A 68 -2.92 -1.22 -14.22
C PHE A 68 -3.03 -0.35 -12.97
N VAL A 69 -3.61 -0.86 -11.89
CA VAL A 69 -3.68 -0.15 -10.61
C VAL A 69 -2.28 0.06 -10.03
N TYR A 70 -1.44 -0.98 -10.02
CA TYR A 70 -0.08 -0.90 -9.50
C TYR A 70 0.81 0.00 -10.35
N VAL A 71 0.73 -0.07 -11.68
CA VAL A 71 1.44 0.88 -12.56
C VAL A 71 1.11 2.32 -12.18
N ALA A 72 -0.18 2.66 -12.09
CA ALA A 72 -0.60 4.01 -11.75
C ALA A 72 -0.14 4.45 -10.34
N MET A 73 -0.22 3.55 -9.34
CA MET A 73 0.25 3.83 -7.98
C MET A 73 1.76 4.05 -7.93
N GLU A 74 2.52 3.17 -8.56
CA GLU A 74 3.98 3.17 -8.58
C GLU A 74 4.55 4.36 -9.34
N GLU A 75 3.93 4.75 -10.45
CA GLU A 75 4.23 6.00 -11.16
C GLU A 75 3.89 7.23 -10.32
N SER A 76 2.79 7.19 -9.55
CA SER A 76 2.42 8.30 -8.66
C SER A 76 3.45 8.51 -7.55
N PHE A 77 4.00 7.43 -6.98
CA PHE A 77 5.13 7.52 -6.06
C PHE A 77 6.38 8.09 -6.73
N ALA A 78 6.73 7.62 -7.93
CA ALA A 78 7.91 8.10 -8.65
C ALA A 78 7.84 9.60 -9.03
N ASN A 79 6.63 10.11 -9.32
CA ASN A 79 6.41 11.48 -9.78
C ASN A 79 6.08 12.48 -8.66
N THR A 80 5.98 12.04 -7.40
CA THR A 80 5.65 12.95 -6.30
C THR A 80 6.83 13.85 -5.91
N ASN A 81 6.53 15.09 -5.53
CA ASN A 81 7.52 16.02 -4.98
C ASN A 81 7.47 16.08 -3.44
N GLU A 82 6.51 15.39 -2.80
CA GLU A 82 6.29 15.43 -1.36
C GLU A 82 7.21 14.46 -0.62
N ASP A 83 8.15 14.98 0.17
CA ASP A 83 9.17 14.18 0.87
C ASP A 83 8.58 13.15 1.85
N MET A 84 7.46 13.48 2.50
CA MET A 84 6.75 12.55 3.38
C MET A 84 6.19 11.34 2.63
N VAL A 85 5.73 11.54 1.40
CA VAL A 85 5.18 10.44 0.57
C VAL A 85 6.32 9.58 0.04
N LYS A 86 7.44 10.17 -0.37
CA LYS A 86 8.64 9.44 -0.77
C LYS A 86 9.17 8.53 0.34
N THR A 87 9.07 8.97 1.59
CA THR A 87 9.49 8.16 2.75
C THR A 87 8.62 6.90 2.95
N MET A 88 7.41 6.87 2.39
CA MET A 88 6.51 5.71 2.44
C MET A 88 6.72 4.72 1.30
N ASP A 89 7.55 5.06 0.31
CA ASP A 89 7.83 4.22 -0.85
C ASP A 89 8.92 3.20 -0.51
N ASP A 90 8.56 1.92 -0.53
CA ASP A 90 9.43 0.80 -0.21
C ASP A 90 9.56 -0.10 -1.44
N GLU A 91 10.79 -0.30 -1.91
CA GLU A 91 11.10 -1.09 -3.09
C GLU A 91 10.61 -2.55 -2.95
N GLU A 92 10.62 -3.12 -1.74
CA GLU A 92 10.14 -4.49 -1.50
C GLU A 92 8.63 -4.63 -1.71
N LEU A 93 7.88 -3.52 -1.66
CA LEU A 93 6.43 -3.51 -1.84
C LEU A 93 6.00 -3.31 -3.30
N ARG A 94 6.91 -2.95 -4.21
CA ARG A 94 6.64 -2.80 -5.64
C ARG A 94 6.17 -4.14 -6.25
N ARG A 95 5.14 -4.10 -7.09
CA ARG A 95 4.46 -5.30 -7.63
C ARG A 95 4.40 -5.34 -9.15
N VAL A 96 4.67 -4.25 -9.87
CA VAL A 96 4.58 -4.21 -11.33
C VAL A 96 5.37 -5.35 -11.99
N ASP A 97 6.64 -5.54 -11.62
CA ASP A 97 7.48 -6.58 -12.22
C ASP A 97 7.00 -8.00 -11.93
N ALA A 98 6.51 -8.25 -10.71
CA ALA A 98 5.94 -9.54 -10.34
C ALA A 98 4.64 -9.82 -11.11
N LEU A 99 3.79 -8.79 -11.26
CA LEU A 99 2.54 -8.89 -12.03
C LEU A 99 2.80 -9.11 -13.52
N CYS A 100 3.87 -8.54 -14.09
CA CYS A 100 4.29 -8.84 -15.46
C CYS A 100 4.62 -10.33 -15.63
N GLN A 101 5.41 -10.90 -14.72
CA GLN A 101 5.75 -12.33 -14.75
C GLN A 101 4.51 -13.23 -14.60
N ASP A 102 3.60 -12.86 -13.70
CA ASP A 102 2.34 -13.58 -13.53
C ASP A 102 1.50 -13.52 -14.82
N MET A 103 1.41 -12.37 -15.47
CA MET A 103 0.68 -12.22 -16.75
C MET A 103 1.34 -13.00 -17.89
N ASP A 104 2.67 -13.07 -17.95
CA ASP A 104 3.39 -13.87 -18.97
C ASP A 104 3.08 -15.37 -18.84
N TYR A 105 2.79 -15.85 -17.63
CA TYR A 105 2.37 -17.24 -17.41
C TYR A 105 0.93 -17.52 -17.87
N PHE A 106 0.03 -16.53 -17.85
CA PHE A 106 -1.41 -16.74 -18.06
C PHE A 106 -1.82 -16.80 -19.52
#